data_AF-A0A6J3E3S4-F1
#
_entry.id   AF-A0A6J3E3S4-F1
#
_cell.length_a   1.000
_cell.length_b   1.000
_cell.length_c   1.000
_cell.angle_alpha   90.00
_cell.angle_beta   90.00
_cell.angle_gamma   90.00
#
_symmetry.space_group_name_H-M   'P 1'
#
loop_
_entity.id
_entity.type
_entity.pdbx_description
1 polymer ?
#
loop_
_entity_poly.entity_id
_entity_poly.type
_entity_poly.pdbx_seq_one_letter_code
_entity_poly.pdbx_strand_id
1 'polypeptide(L)'
;MEGSAQSDLYSIIDIAYNPDVLQRGEENPEKMKHLIHMTLKFVEERCNLILSPSYTIEPFKLKGSLERMQQCLQGWQMPTPCLNQNTKKELTLDQLLHRIEAKDHSNAPILLKKGSIAQPKVPLIEEISSTELPEELSTPAYEMSTMKDANEKPLQIELKVELPKVSSVSECDLRISKDDIIINVPEKYELQLDLPELVDEETATATFDKGKGVLFVTVSVAKPMC
;
A
#
# COMPACT_ATOMS: atom_id res chain seq x y z
N MET A 1 40.40 -1.99 17.31
CA MET A 1 39.29 -2.95 17.47
C MET A 1 38.16 -2.41 16.62
N GLU A 2 38.10 -2.86 15.37
CA GLU A 2 37.11 -2.44 14.38
C GLU A 2 35.74 -2.96 14.82
N GLY A 3 34.81 -2.04 15.08
CA GLY A 3 33.41 -2.37 15.26
C GLY A 3 32.76 -2.42 13.88
N SER A 4 32.50 -3.63 13.41
CA SER A 4 31.63 -3.90 12.27
C SER A 4 30.25 -3.31 12.56
N ALA A 5 29.89 -2.21 11.89
CA ALA A 5 28.54 -1.68 11.88
C ALA A 5 27.65 -2.66 11.11
N GLN A 6 27.15 -3.68 11.81
CA GLN A 6 26.02 -4.47 11.35
C GLN A 6 24.85 -3.48 11.25
N SER A 7 24.37 -3.23 10.04
CA SER A 7 23.17 -2.41 9.84
C SER A 7 22.00 -3.25 10.32
N ASP A 8 21.60 -3.05 11.57
CA ASP A 8 20.39 -3.67 12.10
C ASP A 8 19.22 -3.22 11.23
N LEU A 9 18.59 -4.16 10.55
CA LEU A 9 17.38 -3.93 9.77
C LEU A 9 16.25 -3.67 10.75
N TYR A 10 15.80 -2.41 10.83
CA TYR A 10 14.66 -2.01 11.63
C TYR A 10 13.56 -1.45 10.73
N SER A 11 12.32 -1.60 11.17
CA SER A 11 11.14 -1.04 10.53
C SER A 11 10.52 -0.01 11.48
N ILE A 12 10.08 1.12 10.92
CA ILE A 12 9.38 2.18 11.66
C ILE A 12 7.90 2.12 11.29
N ILE A 13 7.03 2.21 12.29
CA ILE A 13 5.57 2.25 12.11
C ILE A 13 5.04 3.46 12.86
N ASP A 14 4.29 4.31 12.16
CA ASP A 14 3.61 5.46 12.74
C ASP A 14 2.19 5.07 13.18
N ILE A 15 1.83 5.43 14.41
CA ILE A 15 0.55 5.03 15.03
C ILE A 15 -0.16 6.27 15.59
N ALA A 16 -1.38 6.49 15.12
CA ALA A 16 -2.22 7.59 15.57
C ALA A 16 -3.18 7.12 16.68
N TYR A 17 -3.33 7.95 17.72
CA TYR A 17 -4.27 7.71 18.81
C TYR A 17 -5.27 8.85 18.91
N ASN A 18 -6.45 8.54 19.44
CA ASN A 18 -7.37 9.57 19.88
C ASN A 18 -6.74 10.38 21.04
N PRO A 19 -6.72 11.73 20.97
CA PRO A 19 -6.13 12.59 21.99
C PRO A 19 -6.70 12.33 23.40
N ASP A 20 -7.99 12.01 23.53
CA ASP A 20 -8.62 11.73 24.83
C ASP A 20 -8.02 10.48 25.49
N VAL A 21 -7.63 9.49 24.68
CA VAL A 21 -7.02 8.24 25.18
C VAL A 21 -5.60 8.51 25.67
N LEU A 22 -4.85 9.34 24.93
CA LEU A 22 -3.49 9.74 25.31
C LEU A 22 -3.48 10.52 26.61
N GLN A 23 -4.40 11.48 26.77
CA GLN A 23 -4.51 12.28 28.00
C GLN A 23 -4.80 11.39 29.22
N ARG A 24 -5.71 10.42 29.09
CA ARG A 24 -5.99 9.45 30.16
C ARG A 24 -4.81 8.54 30.49
N GLY A 25 -3.94 8.27 29.50
CA GLY A 25 -2.71 7.53 29.69
C GLY A 25 -1.65 8.35 30.44
N GLU A 26 -1.56 9.64 30.14
CA GLU A 26 -0.65 10.56 30.84
C GLU A 26 -1.00 10.73 32.32
N GLU A 27 -2.29 10.73 32.64
CA GLU A 27 -2.79 10.77 34.03
C GLU A 27 -2.50 9.49 34.82
N ASN A 28 -2.39 8.33 34.15
CA ASN A 28 -2.22 7.04 34.82
C ASN A 28 -1.25 6.12 34.07
N PRO A 29 -0.06 5.81 34.66
CA PRO A 29 0.97 5.01 34.00
C PRO A 29 0.50 3.59 33.65
N GLU A 30 -0.42 3.00 34.43
CA GLU A 30 -0.96 1.67 34.13
C GLU A 30 -1.83 1.69 32.88
N LYS A 31 -2.58 2.78 32.65
CA LYS A 31 -3.36 2.97 31.43
C LYS A 31 -2.45 3.18 30.22
N MET A 32 -1.37 3.94 30.37
CA MET A 32 -0.37 4.11 29.30
C MET A 32 0.29 2.77 28.94
N LYS A 33 0.69 1.99 29.95
CA LYS A 33 1.27 0.65 29.73
C LYS A 33 0.29 -0.27 29.01
N HIS A 34 -0.99 -0.26 29.43
CA HIS A 34 -2.03 -1.02 28.77
C HIS A 34 -2.22 -0.57 27.31
N LEU A 35 -2.20 0.74 27.04
CA LEU A 35 -2.30 1.30 25.70
C LEU A 35 -1.16 0.80 24.81
N ILE A 36 0.09 0.88 25.27
CA ILE A 36 1.26 0.38 24.53
C ILE A 36 1.12 -1.11 24.23
N HIS A 37 0.66 -1.92 25.19
CA HIS A 37 0.47 -3.35 24.99
C HIS A 37 -0.64 -3.66 23.97
N MET A 38 -1.74 -2.90 23.99
CA MET A 38 -2.79 -2.99 22.96
C MET A 38 -2.25 -2.64 21.58
N THR A 39 -1.39 -1.63 21.49
CA THR A 39 -0.74 -1.25 20.25
C THR A 39 0.18 -2.33 19.72
N LEU A 40 1.00 -2.96 20.58
CA LEU A 40 1.84 -4.07 20.15
C LEU A 40 1.00 -5.22 19.57
N LYS A 41 -0.07 -5.62 20.27
CA LYS A 41 -1.00 -6.64 19.76
C LYS A 41 -1.64 -6.25 18.42
N PHE A 42 -2.08 -4.99 18.30
CA PHE A 42 -2.65 -4.49 17.06
C PHE A 42 -1.65 -4.58 15.90
N VAL A 43 -0.37 -4.25 16.15
CA VAL A 43 0.69 -4.37 15.15
C VAL A 43 0.96 -5.84 14.81
N GLU A 44 0.97 -6.75 15.79
CA GLU A 44 1.11 -8.20 15.54
C GLU A 44 0.02 -8.72 14.59
N GLU A 45 -1.24 -8.36 14.85
CA GLU A 45 -2.39 -8.78 14.05
C GLU A 45 -2.37 -8.18 12.64
N ARG A 46 -2.04 -6.89 12.51
CA ARG A 46 -2.09 -6.17 11.22
C ARG A 46 -0.90 -6.49 10.32
N CYS A 47 0.28 -6.67 10.91
CA CYS A 47 1.50 -6.97 10.18
C CYS A 47 1.81 -8.48 10.11
N ASN A 48 1.00 -9.32 10.77
CA ASN A 48 1.22 -10.77 10.91
C ASN A 48 2.63 -11.09 11.44
N LEU A 49 3.07 -10.34 12.45
CA LEU A 49 4.38 -10.46 13.10
C LEU A 49 4.23 -10.99 14.51
N ILE A 50 5.24 -11.71 15.00
CA ILE A 50 5.33 -12.11 16.41
C ILE A 50 6.27 -11.13 17.11
N LEU A 51 5.74 -10.29 17.99
CA LEU A 51 6.50 -9.29 18.72
C LEU A 51 6.76 -9.76 20.16
N SER A 52 7.94 -9.43 20.68
CA SER A 52 8.23 -9.65 22.09
C SER A 52 7.43 -8.68 22.97
N PRO A 53 6.92 -9.07 24.15
CA PRO A 53 6.19 -8.18 25.05
C PRO A 53 7.05 -7.06 25.68
N SER A 54 8.37 -7.13 25.53
CA SER A 54 9.31 -6.15 26.02
C SER A 54 9.35 -4.92 25.13
N TYR A 55 9.25 -3.74 25.74
CA TYR A 55 9.39 -2.45 25.06
C TYR A 55 10.27 -1.52 25.89
N THR A 56 10.95 -0.61 25.20
CA THR A 56 11.71 0.49 25.79
C THR A 56 11.16 1.79 25.24
N ILE A 57 10.89 2.76 26.12
CA ILE A 57 10.49 4.10 25.71
C ILE A 57 11.76 4.92 25.57
N GLU A 58 12.13 5.23 24.33
CA GLU A 58 13.31 6.05 24.05
C GLU A 58 12.96 7.54 24.22
N PRO A 59 13.70 8.31 25.05
CA PRO A 59 13.47 9.74 25.20
C PRO A 59 13.95 10.48 23.95
N PHE A 60 13.04 10.76 23.02
CA PHE A 60 13.38 11.51 21.81
C PHE A 60 13.18 13.02 22.01
N LYS A 61 14.14 13.82 21.54
CA LYS A 61 13.98 15.27 21.39
C LYS A 61 13.52 15.55 19.98
N LEU A 62 12.34 16.18 19.83
CA LEU A 62 11.84 16.57 18.52
C LEU A 62 12.89 17.42 17.78
N LYS A 63 13.38 16.89 16.67
CA LYS A 63 14.29 17.61 15.78
C LYS A 63 13.47 18.53 14.87
N GLY A 64 13.49 19.82 15.15
CA GLY A 64 12.71 20.83 14.42
C GLY A 64 11.71 21.53 15.34
N SER A 65 10.73 22.23 14.75
CA SER A 65 9.65 22.88 15.52
C SER A 65 8.37 22.05 15.49
N LEU A 66 7.66 22.03 16.62
CA LEU A 66 6.37 21.37 16.77
C LEU A 66 5.34 21.90 15.77
N GLU A 67 5.33 23.22 15.56
CA GLU A 67 4.46 23.89 14.60
C GLU A 67 4.66 23.37 13.17
N ARG A 68 5.92 23.15 12.76
CA ARG A 68 6.23 22.61 11.42
C ARG A 68 5.74 21.17 11.27
N MET A 69 5.88 20.35 12.31
CA MET A 69 5.36 18.98 12.31
C MET A 69 3.84 18.97 12.16
N GLN A 70 3.13 19.80 12.92
CA GLN A 70 1.67 19.91 12.86
C GLN A 70 1.18 20.38 11.48
N GLN A 71 1.85 21.36 10.88
CA GLN A 71 1.52 21.86 9.54
C GLN A 71 1.69 20.77 8.46
N CYS A 72 2.73 19.94 8.55
CA CYS A 72 2.92 18.80 7.64
C CYS A 72 1.80 17.76 7.80
N LEU A 73 1.42 17.43 9.05
CA LEU A 73 0.36 16.46 9.33
C LEU A 73 -1.03 16.94 8.88
N GLN A 74 -1.26 18.26 8.82
CA GLN A 74 -2.49 18.87 8.32
C GLN A 74 -2.57 18.94 6.79
N GLY A 75 -1.58 18.40 6.06
CA GLY A 75 -1.59 18.33 4.60
C GLY A 75 -1.35 19.69 3.92
N TRP A 76 -0.84 20.69 4.63
CA TRP A 76 -0.42 21.94 3.99
C TRP A 76 0.89 21.75 3.25
N GLN A 77 0.83 21.81 1.93
CA GLN A 77 2.02 22.00 1.11
C GLN A 77 2.69 23.30 1.51
N MET A 78 3.88 23.18 2.08
CA MET A 78 4.74 24.32 2.30
C MET A 78 5.34 24.77 0.97
N PRO A 79 5.51 26.09 0.75
CA PRO A 79 6.40 26.56 -0.29
C PRO A 79 7.79 26.01 -0.01
N THR A 80 8.36 25.30 -0.98
CA THR A 80 9.75 24.86 -0.98
C THR A 80 10.67 26.00 -0.55
N PRO A 81 11.59 25.80 0.41
CA PRO A 81 12.67 26.75 0.62
C PRO A 81 13.51 26.74 -0.65
N CYS A 82 13.37 27.78 -1.49
CA CYS A 82 14.25 28.00 -2.61
C CYS A 82 15.66 28.25 -2.06
N LEU A 83 16.51 27.22 -2.11
CA LEU A 83 17.95 27.37 -1.97
C LEU A 83 18.47 28.06 -3.24
N ASN A 84 18.33 29.38 -3.31
CA ASN A 84 18.85 30.17 -4.42
C ASN A 84 19.70 31.31 -3.88
N GLN A 85 20.85 30.97 -3.29
CA GLN A 85 22.05 31.78 -3.51
C GLN A 85 22.62 31.25 -4.85
N ASN A 86 22.90 31.99 -5.92
CA ASN A 86 23.20 33.40 -6.04
C ASN A 86 23.21 33.73 -7.54
N THR A 87 22.29 34.54 -8.06
CA THR A 87 22.58 35.39 -9.22
C THR A 87 22.44 36.84 -8.80
N LYS A 88 23.59 37.38 -8.39
CA LYS A 88 23.99 38.79 -8.46
C LYS A 88 23.08 39.62 -9.36
N LYS A 89 22.08 40.24 -8.75
CA LYS A 89 21.48 41.53 -9.08
C LYS A 89 20.56 41.86 -7.91
N GLU A 90 21.15 42.48 -6.89
CA GLU A 90 20.39 43.14 -5.84
C GLU A 90 19.42 44.12 -6.50
N LEU A 91 18.13 43.76 -6.49
CA LEU A 91 17.08 44.75 -6.64
C LEU A 91 16.87 45.34 -5.26
N THR A 92 17.17 46.63 -5.12
CA THR A 92 16.96 47.36 -3.87
C THR A 92 15.47 47.38 -3.52
N LEU A 93 15.19 47.28 -2.23
CA LEU A 93 13.86 47.09 -1.63
C LEU A 93 12.84 48.16 -2.10
N ASP A 94 13.35 49.36 -2.39
CA ASP A 94 12.57 50.48 -2.93
C ASP A 94 11.94 50.19 -4.31
N GLN A 95 12.59 49.37 -5.15
CA GLN A 95 12.07 49.00 -6.48
C GLN A 95 10.92 47.99 -6.40
N LEU A 96 10.85 47.19 -5.33
CA LEU A 96 9.79 46.21 -5.09
C LEU A 96 8.56 46.88 -4.49
N LEU A 97 8.74 47.81 -3.55
CA LEU A 97 7.64 48.56 -2.94
C LEU A 97 6.88 49.41 -3.96
N HIS A 98 7.61 50.10 -4.85
CA HIS A 98 6.99 50.92 -5.90
C HIS A 98 6.16 50.12 -6.92
N ARG A 99 6.44 48.81 -7.08
CA ARG A 99 5.71 47.92 -8.00
C ARG A 99 4.41 47.39 -7.41
N ILE A 100 4.27 47.36 -6.09
CA ILE A 100 3.07 46.89 -5.40
C ILE A 100 2.06 48.04 -5.24
N GLU A 101 2.54 49.27 -5.03
CA GLU A 101 1.68 50.45 -4.90
C GLU A 101 1.06 50.90 -6.24
N ALA A 102 1.69 50.54 -7.36
CA ALA A 102 1.13 50.74 -8.69
C ALA A 102 0.56 49.42 -9.22
N LYS A 103 -0.64 49.04 -8.78
CA LYS A 103 -1.79 48.63 -9.62
C LYS A 103 -2.73 47.65 -8.91
N ASP A 104 -3.91 48.19 -8.66
CA ASP A 104 -5.19 47.57 -8.38
C ASP A 104 -5.50 46.26 -9.14
N HIS A 105 -6.17 45.38 -8.39
CA HIS A 105 -7.25 44.47 -8.75
C HIS A 105 -7.08 43.42 -9.87
N SER A 106 -7.50 42.22 -9.47
CA SER A 106 -8.14 41.15 -10.26
C SER A 106 -7.26 40.17 -11.04
N ASN A 107 -7.28 38.93 -10.52
CA ASN A 107 -7.41 37.64 -11.19
C ASN A 107 -6.71 37.39 -12.54
N ALA A 108 -5.83 36.37 -12.47
CA ALA A 108 -5.42 35.43 -13.53
C ALA A 108 -4.33 35.89 -14.52
N PRO A 109 -3.74 34.96 -15.29
CA PRO A 109 -2.98 33.77 -14.87
C PRO A 109 -1.54 33.82 -15.41
N ILE A 110 -0.58 33.13 -14.77
CA ILE A 110 0.82 33.10 -15.23
C ILE A 110 0.91 32.27 -16.52
N LEU A 111 1.14 32.95 -17.63
CA LEU A 111 1.27 32.39 -18.98
C LEU A 111 2.71 31.93 -19.22
N LEU A 112 2.94 30.61 -19.21
CA LEU A 112 4.23 30.00 -19.51
C LEU A 112 4.51 30.03 -21.02
N LYS A 113 5.51 30.81 -21.45
CA LYS A 113 5.95 30.90 -22.84
C LYS A 113 7.01 29.82 -23.12
N LYS A 114 6.67 28.83 -23.96
CA LYS A 114 7.56 27.81 -24.52
C LYS A 114 8.56 28.45 -25.50
N GLY A 115 9.86 28.20 -25.31
CA GLY A 115 10.95 28.54 -26.24
C GLY A 115 11.63 27.29 -26.79
N SER A 116 11.81 27.25 -28.11
CA SER A 116 12.26 26.12 -28.94
C SER A 116 13.78 26.00 -29.07
N ILE A 117 14.33 24.77 -28.97
CA ILE A 117 15.61 24.37 -29.60
C ILE A 117 15.45 22.93 -30.15
N ALA A 118 16.01 22.71 -31.35
CA ALA A 118 15.86 21.57 -32.25
C ALA A 118 16.47 20.24 -31.75
N GLN A 119 15.90 19.13 -32.22
CA GLN A 119 16.22 17.73 -31.87
C GLN A 119 17.52 17.21 -32.49
N PRO A 120 18.14 16.19 -31.85
CA PRO A 120 18.24 14.87 -32.48
C PRO A 120 17.49 13.78 -31.70
N LYS A 121 16.99 12.80 -32.45
CA LYS A 121 16.15 11.68 -32.02
C LYS A 121 16.87 10.70 -31.08
N VAL A 122 16.65 10.81 -29.77
CA VAL A 122 16.56 9.71 -28.79
C VAL A 122 15.69 10.24 -27.64
N PRO A 123 14.66 9.52 -27.14
CA PRO A 123 13.96 9.96 -25.94
C PRO A 123 14.91 9.80 -24.74
N LEU A 124 15.59 10.90 -24.36
CA LEU A 124 16.49 10.97 -23.20
C LEU A 124 15.76 11.14 -21.86
N ILE A 125 14.46 11.42 -21.92
CA ILE A 125 13.60 11.61 -20.75
C ILE A 125 12.31 10.87 -21.07
N GLU A 126 12.20 9.66 -20.54
CA GLU A 126 10.90 9.08 -20.23
C GLU A 126 10.46 9.64 -18.87
N GLU A 127 9.21 10.06 -18.83
CA GLU A 127 8.55 10.56 -17.64
C GLU A 127 8.58 9.46 -16.58
N ILE A 128 9.23 9.71 -15.44
CA ILE A 128 8.96 8.92 -14.25
C ILE A 128 7.63 9.40 -13.68
N SER A 129 6.54 8.86 -14.25
CA SER A 129 5.24 8.89 -13.63
C SER A 129 5.35 8.04 -12.35
N SER A 130 5.75 8.66 -11.24
CA SER A 130 5.60 8.06 -9.92
C SER A 130 4.13 8.08 -9.55
N THR A 131 3.37 7.22 -10.21
CA THR A 131 2.12 6.71 -9.70
C THR A 131 2.53 5.68 -8.66
N GLU A 132 2.69 6.09 -7.41
CA GLU A 132 2.46 5.18 -6.27
C GLU A 132 0.94 4.92 -6.26
N LEU A 133 0.52 4.19 -7.29
CA LEU A 133 -0.72 3.44 -7.29
C LEU A 133 -0.58 2.54 -6.06
N PRO A 134 -1.58 2.44 -5.18
CA PRO A 134 -1.74 1.19 -4.44
C PRO A 134 -1.53 0.10 -5.49
N GLU A 135 -0.59 -0.82 -5.31
CA GLU A 135 -0.45 -1.95 -6.23
C GLU A 135 -1.84 -2.60 -6.28
N GLU A 136 -2.61 -2.21 -7.30
CA GLU A 136 -4.00 -2.58 -7.43
C GLU A 136 -3.88 -4.02 -7.89
N LEU A 137 -3.90 -4.93 -6.91
CA LEU A 137 -3.84 -6.36 -7.11
C LEU A 137 -4.86 -6.65 -8.18
N SER A 138 -4.36 -6.97 -9.37
CA SER A 138 -5.22 -7.05 -10.53
C SER A 138 -6.11 -8.27 -10.31
N THR A 139 -7.42 -8.16 -10.54
CA THR A 139 -8.27 -9.35 -10.55
C THR A 139 -7.94 -10.15 -11.82
N PRO A 140 -7.42 -11.40 -11.70
CA PRO A 140 -7.10 -12.21 -12.86
C PRO A 140 -8.37 -12.57 -13.63
N ALA A 141 -8.24 -12.81 -14.94
CA ALA A 141 -9.34 -13.35 -15.72
C ALA A 141 -9.63 -14.78 -15.26
N TYR A 142 -10.90 -15.08 -14.97
CA TYR A 142 -11.31 -16.39 -14.51
C TYR A 142 -12.58 -16.86 -15.22
N GLU A 143 -12.72 -18.17 -15.30
CA GLU A 143 -13.90 -18.86 -15.77
C GLU A 143 -14.25 -19.93 -14.75
N MET A 144 -15.47 -19.87 -14.20
CA MET A 144 -15.99 -20.86 -13.26
C MET A 144 -17.16 -21.60 -13.91
N SER A 145 -17.14 -22.92 -13.82
CA SER A 145 -18.20 -23.78 -14.32
C SER A 145 -18.54 -24.87 -13.33
N THR A 146 -19.83 -25.18 -13.21
CA THR A 146 -20.33 -26.28 -12.38
C THR A 146 -20.69 -27.43 -13.30
N MET A 147 -19.94 -28.52 -13.20
CA MET A 147 -20.26 -29.77 -13.88
C MET A 147 -21.41 -30.49 -13.15
N LYS A 148 -22.41 -30.90 -13.93
CA LYS A 148 -23.56 -31.64 -13.45
C LYS A 148 -23.44 -33.12 -13.83
N ASP A 149 -23.86 -33.98 -12.91
CA ASP A 149 -24.02 -35.41 -13.14
C ASP A 149 -25.20 -35.71 -14.08
N ALA A 150 -25.34 -36.96 -14.52
CA ALA A 150 -26.48 -37.46 -15.31
C ALA A 150 -27.86 -37.17 -14.68
N ASN A 151 -27.90 -36.88 -13.39
CA ASN A 151 -29.11 -36.52 -12.62
C ASN A 151 -29.37 -35.01 -12.53
N GLU A 152 -28.71 -34.19 -13.36
CA GLU A 152 -28.71 -32.71 -13.32
C GLU A 152 -28.21 -32.11 -11.99
N LYS A 153 -27.65 -32.95 -11.12
CA LYS A 153 -27.10 -32.53 -9.84
C LYS A 153 -25.67 -32.05 -10.02
N PRO A 154 -25.33 -30.91 -9.42
CA PRO A 154 -23.97 -30.36 -9.38
C PRO A 154 -23.03 -31.37 -8.70
N LEU A 155 -22.02 -31.83 -9.43
CA LEU A 155 -21.07 -32.86 -8.99
C LEU A 155 -19.72 -32.23 -8.62
N GLN A 156 -19.27 -31.28 -9.45
CA GLN A 156 -17.91 -30.78 -9.42
C GLN A 156 -17.87 -29.34 -9.92
N ILE A 157 -17.03 -28.52 -9.29
CA ILE A 157 -16.78 -27.14 -9.69
C ILE A 157 -15.38 -27.09 -10.29
N GLU A 158 -15.30 -26.58 -11.52
CA GLU A 158 -14.05 -26.31 -12.23
C GLU A 158 -13.85 -24.79 -12.31
N LEU A 159 -12.72 -24.33 -11.79
CA LEU A 159 -12.29 -22.94 -11.83
C LEU A 159 -10.98 -22.85 -12.60
N LYS A 160 -10.99 -22.05 -13.66
CA LYS A 160 -9.82 -21.75 -14.48
C LYS A 160 -9.44 -20.29 -14.29
N VAL A 161 -8.21 -20.04 -13.87
CA VAL A 161 -7.70 -18.67 -13.59
C VAL A 161 -6.45 -18.42 -14.42
N GLU A 162 -6.44 -17.33 -15.17
CA GLU A 162 -5.31 -16.91 -15.98
C GLU A 162 -4.35 -16.04 -15.16
N LEU A 163 -3.15 -16.57 -14.92
CA LEU A 163 -2.09 -15.97 -14.12
C LEU A 163 -0.78 -15.88 -14.94
N PRO A 164 -0.75 -15.13 -16.06
CA PRO A 164 0.41 -15.09 -16.96
C PRO A 164 1.67 -14.47 -16.33
N LYS A 165 1.52 -13.67 -15.26
CA LYS A 165 2.67 -13.07 -14.53
C LYS A 165 3.24 -13.99 -13.44
N VAL A 166 2.68 -15.18 -13.23
CA VAL A 166 3.15 -16.16 -12.23
C VAL A 166 4.12 -17.13 -12.88
N SER A 167 5.34 -17.23 -12.33
CA SER A 167 6.39 -18.10 -12.87
C SER A 167 6.50 -19.44 -12.12
N SER A 168 6.09 -19.44 -10.86
CA SER A 168 6.11 -20.59 -9.97
C SER A 168 4.86 -20.69 -9.12
N VAL A 169 4.41 -21.91 -8.86
CA VAL A 169 3.32 -22.21 -7.90
C VAL A 169 3.63 -21.75 -6.49
N SER A 170 4.91 -21.66 -6.13
CA SER A 170 5.35 -21.19 -4.81
C SER A 170 5.02 -19.72 -4.54
N GLU A 171 4.75 -18.94 -5.61
CA GLU A 171 4.35 -17.54 -5.51
C GLU A 171 2.82 -17.38 -5.33
N CYS A 172 2.06 -18.48 -5.39
CA CYS A 172 0.60 -18.47 -5.35
C CYS A 172 0.12 -19.16 -4.07
N ASP A 173 -0.63 -18.44 -3.23
CA ASP A 173 -1.36 -18.99 -2.09
C ASP A 173 -2.81 -19.26 -2.52
N LEU A 174 -3.23 -20.52 -2.47
CA LEU A 174 -4.59 -20.96 -2.79
C LEU A 174 -5.25 -21.48 -1.53
N ARG A 175 -6.38 -20.88 -1.17
CA ARG A 175 -7.21 -21.30 -0.04
C ARG A 175 -8.60 -21.65 -0.54
N ILE A 176 -9.11 -22.79 -0.12
CA ILE A 176 -10.42 -23.29 -0.48
C ILE A 176 -11.14 -23.60 0.82
N SER A 177 -12.28 -22.96 1.03
CA SER A 177 -13.19 -23.25 2.11
C SER A 177 -14.45 -23.93 1.56
N LYS A 178 -15.42 -24.21 2.43
CA LYS A 178 -16.72 -24.78 2.04
C LYS A 178 -17.49 -23.92 1.04
N ASP A 179 -17.42 -22.60 1.18
CA ASP A 179 -18.27 -21.66 0.42
C ASP A 179 -17.48 -20.60 -0.37
N ASP A 180 -16.16 -20.52 -0.21
CA ASP A 180 -15.33 -19.54 -0.92
C ASP A 180 -13.96 -20.10 -1.36
N ILE A 181 -13.40 -19.46 -2.39
CA ILE A 181 -12.03 -19.70 -2.88
C ILE A 181 -11.28 -18.37 -2.92
N ILE A 182 -10.08 -18.37 -2.34
CA ILE A 182 -9.18 -17.22 -2.32
C ILE A 182 -7.86 -17.59 -3.00
N ILE A 183 -7.45 -16.79 -3.97
CA ILE A 183 -6.16 -16.88 -4.65
C ILE A 183 -5.42 -15.57 -4.39
N ASN A 184 -4.27 -15.68 -3.74
CA ASN A 184 -3.40 -14.54 -3.48
C ASN A 184 -2.03 -14.77 -4.10
N VAL A 185 -1.62 -13.84 -4.95
CA VAL A 185 -0.28 -13.76 -5.52
C VAL A 185 0.30 -12.41 -5.11
N PRO A 186 1.27 -12.37 -4.18
CA PRO A 186 1.86 -11.15 -3.69
C PRO A 186 2.28 -10.22 -4.83
N GLU A 187 1.92 -8.94 -4.72
CA GLU A 187 2.30 -7.86 -5.65
C GLU A 187 1.79 -8.05 -7.10
N LYS A 188 0.91 -9.05 -7.37
CA LYS A 188 0.47 -9.40 -8.73
C LYS A 188 -1.04 -9.55 -8.88
N TYR A 189 -1.66 -10.42 -8.09
CA TYR A 189 -3.07 -10.81 -8.26
C TYR A 189 -3.74 -11.11 -6.93
N GLU A 190 -5.00 -10.70 -6.79
CA GLU A 190 -5.88 -11.11 -5.71
C GLU A 190 -7.24 -11.47 -6.30
N LEU A 191 -7.77 -12.63 -5.90
CA LEU A 191 -9.07 -13.09 -6.34
C LEU A 191 -9.78 -13.78 -5.19
N GLN A 192 -10.98 -13.31 -4.88
CA GLN A 192 -11.91 -13.97 -3.97
C GLN A 192 -13.19 -14.27 -4.74
N LEU A 193 -13.62 -15.52 -4.70
CA LEU A 193 -14.84 -15.99 -5.36
C LEU A 193 -15.69 -16.79 -4.39
N ASP A 194 -16.96 -16.42 -4.28
CA ASP A 194 -17.95 -17.22 -3.59
C ASP A 194 -18.37 -18.40 -4.49
N LEU A 195 -18.40 -19.59 -3.91
CA LEU A 195 -18.80 -20.80 -4.60
C LEU A 195 -20.33 -20.87 -4.69
N PRO A 196 -20.89 -21.26 -5.85
CA PRO A 196 -22.33 -21.41 -6.02
C PRO A 196 -22.91 -22.49 -5.09
N GLU A 197 -22.07 -23.44 -4.67
CA GLU A 197 -22.46 -24.58 -3.84
C GLU A 197 -21.38 -24.93 -2.83
N LEU A 198 -21.80 -25.60 -1.75
CA LEU A 198 -20.88 -26.07 -0.72
C LEU A 198 -20.00 -27.19 -1.27
N VAL A 199 -18.70 -27.08 -1.04
CA VAL A 199 -17.71 -28.04 -1.56
C VAL A 199 -17.04 -28.83 -0.45
N ASP A 200 -16.47 -29.97 -0.82
CA ASP A 200 -15.62 -30.78 0.07
C ASP A 200 -14.15 -30.41 -0.12
N GLU A 201 -13.61 -29.68 0.87
CA GLU A 201 -12.23 -29.18 0.90
C GLU A 201 -11.19 -30.30 0.70
N GLU A 202 -11.46 -31.51 1.21
CA GLU A 202 -10.55 -32.66 1.11
C GLU A 202 -10.45 -33.21 -0.32
N THR A 203 -11.44 -32.93 -1.18
CA THR A 203 -11.46 -33.37 -2.58
C THR A 203 -10.89 -32.34 -3.55
N ALA A 204 -10.46 -31.18 -3.02
CA ALA A 204 -9.94 -30.10 -3.84
C ALA A 204 -8.59 -30.47 -4.46
N THR A 205 -8.46 -30.20 -5.76
CA THR A 205 -7.21 -30.39 -6.51
C THR A 205 -6.91 -29.12 -7.29
N ALA A 206 -5.64 -28.75 -7.33
CA ALA A 206 -5.19 -27.57 -8.07
C ALA A 206 -3.93 -27.90 -8.87
N THR A 207 -3.92 -27.49 -10.13
CA THR A 207 -2.80 -27.72 -11.05
C THR A 207 -2.47 -26.43 -11.80
N PHE A 208 -1.21 -26.05 -11.81
CA PHE A 208 -0.74 -24.86 -12.52
C PHE A 208 0.07 -25.24 -13.75
N ASP A 209 -0.40 -24.81 -14.92
CA ASP A 209 0.31 -24.96 -16.17
C ASP A 209 1.22 -23.73 -16.37
N LYS A 210 2.53 -23.91 -16.15
CA LYS A 210 3.54 -22.87 -16.35
C LYS A 210 3.67 -22.42 -17.81
N GLY A 211 3.39 -23.30 -18.77
CA GLY A 211 3.49 -23.00 -20.19
C GLY A 211 2.38 -22.08 -20.67
N LYS A 212 1.19 -22.23 -20.09
CA LYS A 212 0.01 -21.39 -20.39
C LYS A 212 -0.19 -20.25 -19.40
N GLY A 213 0.43 -20.33 -18.22
CA GLY A 213 0.19 -19.42 -17.11
C GLY A 213 -1.24 -19.54 -16.58
N VAL A 214 -1.77 -20.77 -16.44
CA VAL A 214 -3.17 -21.00 -16.05
C VAL A 214 -3.22 -21.93 -14.85
N LEU A 215 -3.97 -21.54 -13.82
CA LEU A 215 -4.32 -22.35 -12.67
C LEU A 215 -5.68 -23.00 -12.89
N PHE A 216 -5.72 -24.32 -12.81
CA PHE A 216 -6.93 -25.13 -12.84
C PHE A 216 -7.19 -25.65 -11.44
N VAL A 217 -8.31 -25.24 -10.85
CA VAL A 217 -8.81 -25.70 -9.56
C VAL A 217 -10.05 -26.53 -9.82
N THR A 218 -10.11 -27.70 -9.21
CA THR A 218 -11.21 -28.64 -9.35
C THR A 218 -11.60 -29.16 -7.98
N VAL A 219 -12.87 -28.98 -7.60
CA VAL A 219 -13.36 -29.38 -6.27
C VAL A 219 -14.73 -30.05 -6.39
N SER A 220 -14.97 -31.09 -5.60
CA SER A 220 -16.25 -31.80 -5.62
C SER A 220 -17.28 -31.11 -4.71
N VAL A 221 -18.54 -31.11 -5.13
CA VAL A 221 -19.64 -30.57 -4.34
C VAL A 221 -19.89 -31.49 -3.13
N ALA A 222 -20.00 -30.91 -1.95
CA ALA A 222 -20.29 -31.63 -0.73
C ALA A 222 -21.71 -32.22 -0.81
N LYS A 223 -21.82 -33.54 -0.57
CA LYS A 223 -23.14 -34.16 -0.46
C LYS A 223 -23.80 -33.64 0.83
N PRO A 224 -25.07 -33.21 0.79
CA PRO A 224 -25.79 -32.91 2.02
C PRO A 224 -25.86 -34.19 2.85
N MET A 225 -25.28 -34.16 4.06
CA MET A 225 -25.50 -35.23 5.04
C MET A 225 -27.00 -35.29 5.32
N CYS A 226 -27.60 -36.44 4.95
CA CYS A 226 -28.99 -36.77 5.25
C CYS A 226 -29.16 -37.12 6.72
#